data_AF-A0A0M0JK04-F1
#
_entry.id   AF-A0A0M0JK04-F1
#
_cell.length_a   1.000
_cell.length_b   1.000
_cell.length_c   1.000
_cell.angle_alpha   90.00
_cell.angle_beta   90.00
_cell.angle_gamma   90.00
#
_symmetry.space_group_name_H-M   'P 1'
#
loop_
_entity.id
_entity.type
_entity.pdbx_description
1 polymer ?
#
loop_
_entity_poly.entity_id
_entity_poly.type
_entity_poly.pdbx_seq_one_letter_code
_entity_poly.pdbx_strand_id
1 'polypeptide(L)'
;MLSTTPAFAVGSQDMTIGLTYKSYAEVTCPEALRQGRAGGALGAGAGGAGIAQKCVEVQATASNTLGKEVKDAGVFGVVNEAATGMSVLGNGQDGKNDAGQFAMIDVIKPGVSDVSFIFVAQQSDDCIPTRKEKCPVQGTKDLVPLKFEKLKAINYPGGDRYKVYDECEQNEFAEGCA
;
A
#
# COMPACT_ATOMS: atom_id res chain seq x y z
N MET A 1 33.33 43.27 0.75
CA MET A 1 32.74 42.48 -0.35
C MET A 1 32.21 41.18 0.27
N LEU A 2 30.90 41.09 0.50
CA LEU A 2 30.25 39.90 1.03
C LEU A 2 30.02 38.93 -0.14
N SER A 3 30.75 37.82 -0.14
CA SER A 3 30.59 36.74 -1.12
C SER A 3 29.39 35.91 -0.70
N THR A 4 28.25 36.14 -1.34
CA THR A 4 27.05 35.30 -1.21
C THR A 4 27.31 34.01 -1.98
N THR A 5 27.59 32.93 -1.28
CA THR A 5 27.63 31.59 -1.86
C THR A 5 26.23 31.31 -2.43
N PRO A 6 26.08 30.92 -3.71
CA PRO A 6 24.78 30.57 -4.25
C PRO A 6 24.26 29.34 -3.49
N ALA A 7 23.05 29.46 -2.95
CA ALA A 7 22.32 28.32 -2.42
C ALA A 7 22.12 27.32 -3.58
N PHE A 8 22.78 26.17 -3.49
CA PHE A 8 22.42 25.01 -4.30
C PHE A 8 20.98 24.65 -3.92
N ALA A 9 20.02 25.04 -4.76
CA ALA A 9 18.73 24.41 -4.79
C ALA A 9 18.97 22.97 -5.26
N VAL A 10 19.20 22.07 -4.31
CA VAL A 10 19.17 20.63 -4.54
C VAL A 10 17.72 20.35 -4.96
N GLY A 11 17.47 20.31 -6.27
CA GLY A 11 16.24 19.76 -6.80
C GLY A 11 16.03 18.39 -6.17
N SER A 12 14.77 18.06 -5.87
CA SER A 12 14.42 16.77 -5.26
C SER A 12 15.21 15.66 -5.95
N GLN A 13 16.17 15.06 -5.25
CA GLN A 13 16.73 13.79 -5.70
C GLN A 13 15.52 12.89 -5.95
N ASP A 14 15.44 12.31 -7.14
CA ASP A 14 14.32 11.47 -7.52
C ASP A 14 14.25 10.30 -6.52
N MET A 15 13.33 10.39 -5.54
CA MET A 15 13.15 9.40 -4.48
C MET A 15 12.40 8.16 -5.00
N THR A 16 12.26 8.04 -6.31
CA THR A 16 11.58 6.95 -6.99
C THR A 16 12.52 5.76 -7.14
N ILE A 17 12.12 4.64 -6.55
CA ILE A 17 12.77 3.34 -6.68
C ILE A 17 11.91 2.50 -7.63
N GLY A 18 12.48 2.05 -8.74
CA GLY A 18 11.78 1.19 -9.68
C GLY A 18 11.52 -0.19 -9.09
N LEU A 19 10.30 -0.71 -9.25
CA LEU A 19 9.93 -2.06 -8.84
C LEU A 19 9.59 -2.91 -10.07
N THR A 20 10.12 -4.12 -10.13
CA THR A 20 9.78 -5.12 -11.14
C THR A 20 9.09 -6.31 -10.49
N TYR A 21 7.81 -6.50 -10.80
CA TYR A 21 7.00 -7.60 -10.32
C TYR A 21 7.60 -8.97 -10.71
N LYS A 22 7.59 -9.94 -9.79
CA LYS A 22 7.97 -11.35 -10.03
C LYS A 22 6.79 -12.31 -9.88
N SER A 23 6.16 -12.30 -8.71
CA SER A 23 5.07 -13.21 -8.34
C SER A 23 4.19 -12.59 -7.26
N TYR A 24 2.99 -13.16 -7.05
CA TYR A 24 2.13 -12.84 -5.92
C TYR A 24 1.43 -14.09 -5.39
N ALA A 25 0.96 -14.02 -4.15
CA ALA A 25 0.13 -15.04 -3.54
C ALA A 25 -0.93 -14.41 -2.63
N GLU A 26 -2.11 -15.03 -2.56
CA GLU A 26 -3.09 -14.74 -1.52
C GLU A 26 -2.52 -15.20 -0.17
N VAL A 27 -2.54 -14.31 0.82
CA VAL A 27 -2.03 -14.57 2.17
C VAL A 27 -3.06 -14.19 3.22
N THR A 28 -2.88 -14.71 4.43
CA THR A 28 -3.70 -14.25 5.56
C THR A 28 -3.33 -12.81 5.89
N CYS A 29 -4.34 -11.95 6.00
CA CYS A 29 -4.15 -10.53 6.30
C CYS A 29 -3.44 -10.31 7.64
N PRO A 30 -2.28 -9.64 7.65
CA PRO A 30 -1.64 -9.20 8.88
C PRO A 30 -2.55 -8.26 9.67
N GLU A 31 -2.47 -8.32 11.00
CA GLU A 31 -3.29 -7.50 11.89
C GLU A 31 -3.07 -5.99 11.68
N ALA A 32 -1.85 -5.58 11.32
CA ALA A 32 -1.54 -4.18 11.02
C ALA A 32 -2.32 -3.62 9.81
N LEU A 33 -2.62 -4.44 8.79
CA LEU A 33 -3.47 -4.02 7.66
C LEU A 33 -4.95 -4.00 8.05
N ARG A 34 -5.35 -4.77 9.07
CA ARG A 34 -6.71 -4.75 9.63
C ARG A 34 -7.07 -3.42 10.29
N GLN A 35 -6.07 -2.66 10.72
CA GLN A 35 -6.24 -1.39 11.42
C GLN A 35 -6.21 -0.17 10.48
N GLY A 36 -6.18 -0.38 9.15
CA GLY A 36 -6.27 0.71 8.18
C GLY A 36 -4.95 1.42 7.86
N ARG A 37 -3.80 0.78 8.09
CA ARG A 37 -2.52 1.29 7.56
C ARG A 37 -2.52 1.35 6.03
N ALA A 38 -1.64 2.19 5.49
CA ALA A 38 -1.46 2.40 4.05
C ALA A 38 -1.39 1.07 3.29
N GLY A 39 -2.46 0.79 2.56
CA GLY A 39 -2.63 -0.43 1.77
C GLY A 39 -4.05 -0.99 1.66
N GLY A 40 -5.02 -0.22 2.12
CA GLY A 40 -6.45 -0.50 1.99
C GLY A 40 -7.08 -0.73 3.36
N ALA A 41 -8.28 -0.17 3.56
CA ALA A 41 -9.02 -0.39 4.80
C ALA A 41 -9.68 -1.78 4.77
N LEU A 42 -9.24 -2.65 5.68
CA LEU A 42 -9.96 -3.85 6.07
C LEU A 42 -11.03 -3.47 7.10
N GLY A 43 -12.25 -3.19 6.65
CA GLY A 43 -13.32 -2.77 7.55
C GLY A 43 -14.69 -2.72 6.90
N ALA A 44 -15.72 -2.93 7.71
CA ALA A 44 -17.14 -3.01 7.32
C ALA A 44 -17.73 -1.74 6.67
N GLY A 45 -16.90 -0.73 6.37
CA GLY A 45 -17.27 0.48 5.61
C GLY A 45 -16.44 0.71 4.34
N ALA A 46 -15.42 -0.09 4.05
CA ALA A 46 -14.54 0.06 2.88
C ALA A 46 -14.81 -0.95 1.75
N GLY A 47 -15.59 -1.99 2.05
CA GLY A 47 -16.24 -2.85 1.06
C GLY A 47 -17.74 -2.72 1.26
N GLY A 48 -18.43 -2.10 0.31
CA GLY A 48 -19.89 -2.16 0.27
C GLY A 48 -20.37 -3.62 0.14
N ALA A 49 -21.69 -3.81 0.23
CA ALA A 49 -22.30 -5.08 -0.17
C ALA A 49 -21.72 -5.55 -1.52
N GLY A 50 -21.24 -6.79 -1.60
CA GLY A 50 -20.68 -7.37 -2.81
C GLY A 50 -19.22 -6.99 -3.14
N ILE A 51 -18.41 -6.55 -2.16
CA ILE A 51 -16.96 -6.39 -2.32
C ILE A 51 -16.21 -7.27 -1.31
N ALA A 52 -15.36 -8.15 -1.82
CA ALA A 52 -14.43 -8.96 -1.05
C ALA A 52 -13.05 -8.30 -0.98
N GLN A 53 -12.36 -8.49 0.14
CA GLN A 53 -11.03 -7.95 0.41
C GLN A 53 -10.04 -9.08 0.68
N LYS A 54 -9.01 -9.18 -0.15
CA LYS A 54 -7.99 -10.24 -0.12
C LYS A 54 -6.63 -9.63 0.13
N CYS A 55 -5.86 -10.19 1.05
CA CYS A 55 -4.47 -9.77 1.24
C CYS A 55 -3.57 -10.51 0.27
N VAL A 56 -2.73 -9.74 -0.41
CA VAL A 56 -1.87 -10.23 -1.48
C VAL A 56 -0.45 -9.86 -1.15
N GLU A 57 0.40 -10.88 -0.96
CA GLU A 57 1.84 -10.68 -0.87
C GLU A 57 2.44 -10.68 -2.26
N VAL A 58 3.23 -9.65 -2.58
CA VAL A 58 3.89 -9.48 -3.86
C VAL A 58 5.40 -9.57 -3.67
N GLN A 59 6.05 -10.36 -4.51
CA GLN A 59 7.51 -10.43 -4.64
C GLN A 59 7.95 -9.56 -5.82
N ALA A 60 8.91 -8.68 -5.60
CA ALA A 60 9.43 -7.77 -6.62
C ALA A 60 10.95 -7.57 -6.49
N THR A 61 11.58 -7.18 -7.60
CA THR A 61 12.95 -6.64 -7.60
C THR A 61 12.88 -5.12 -7.46
N ALA A 62 13.56 -4.55 -6.47
CA ALA A 62 13.76 -3.12 -6.31
C ALA A 62 15.11 -2.69 -6.88
N SER A 63 15.14 -1.58 -7.61
CA SER A 63 16.36 -0.92 -8.09
C SER A 63 16.55 0.42 -7.38
N ASN A 64 17.31 0.40 -6.29
CA ASN A 64 17.57 1.56 -5.44
C ASN A 64 18.91 2.21 -5.80
N THR A 65 18.85 3.30 -6.55
CA THR A 65 20.02 4.08 -7.01
C THR A 65 20.45 5.17 -6.03
N LEU A 66 19.79 5.30 -4.88
CA LEU A 66 20.04 6.39 -3.91
C LEU A 66 21.32 6.20 -3.08
N GLY A 67 22.00 5.06 -3.21
CA GLY A 67 23.26 4.77 -2.51
C GLY A 67 23.12 4.60 -1.00
N LYS A 68 21.90 4.59 -0.47
CA LYS A 68 21.57 4.39 0.94
C LYS A 68 20.38 3.45 1.11
N GLU A 69 20.28 2.86 2.29
CA GLU A 69 19.08 2.13 2.69
C GLU A 69 17.89 3.10 2.76
N VAL A 70 16.74 2.62 2.28
CA VAL A 70 15.48 3.32 2.32
C VAL A 70 14.52 2.55 3.20
N LYS A 71 13.89 3.24 4.15
CA LYS A 71 12.90 2.65 5.06
C LYS A 71 11.52 3.18 4.76
N ASP A 72 10.50 2.42 5.12
CA ASP A 72 9.09 2.84 5.07
C ASP A 72 8.70 3.42 3.70
N ALA A 73 9.08 2.72 2.62
CA ALA A 73 8.81 3.19 1.26
C ALA A 73 7.37 2.87 0.86
N GLY A 74 6.62 3.90 0.44
CA GLY A 74 5.27 3.74 -0.08
C GLY A 74 5.29 3.14 -1.48
N VAL A 75 4.45 2.14 -1.73
CA VAL A 75 4.32 1.50 -3.05
C VAL A 75 3.17 2.12 -3.83
N PHE A 76 3.44 2.43 -5.09
CA PHE A 76 2.53 3.04 -6.06
C PHE A 76 2.54 2.25 -7.36
N GLY A 77 1.46 2.37 -8.12
CA GLY A 77 1.32 1.74 -9.43
C GLY A 77 -0.13 1.40 -9.74
N VAL A 78 -0.30 0.51 -10.70
CA VAL A 78 -1.61 0.05 -11.15
C VAL A 78 -1.69 -1.46 -10.94
N VAL A 79 -2.74 -1.89 -10.24
CA VAL A 79 -3.04 -3.31 -10.06
C VAL A 79 -4.48 -3.54 -10.48
N ASN A 80 -4.64 -4.31 -11.55
CA ASN A 80 -5.94 -4.58 -12.17
C ASN A 80 -6.24 -6.08 -12.16
N GLU A 81 -7.52 -6.42 -12.16
CA GLU A 81 -7.98 -7.75 -12.52
C GLU A 81 -7.62 -8.02 -13.99
N ALA A 82 -6.95 -9.14 -14.26
CA ALA A 82 -6.44 -9.47 -15.58
C ALA A 82 -7.56 -9.67 -16.63
N ALA A 83 -8.74 -10.15 -16.21
CA ALA A 83 -9.85 -10.45 -17.10
C ALA A 83 -10.65 -9.20 -17.49
N THR A 84 -10.98 -8.35 -16.53
CA THR A 84 -11.87 -7.19 -16.73
C THR A 84 -11.10 -5.88 -16.93
N GLY A 85 -9.84 -5.82 -16.50
CA GLY A 85 -9.05 -4.60 -16.47
C GLY A 85 -9.48 -3.62 -15.37
N MET A 86 -10.42 -4.00 -14.51
CA MET A 86 -10.85 -3.17 -13.38
C MET A 86 -9.77 -3.12 -12.31
N SER A 87 -9.58 -1.94 -11.70
CA SER A 87 -8.64 -1.78 -10.60
C SER A 87 -9.10 -2.56 -9.37
N VAL A 88 -8.17 -3.29 -8.77
CA VAL A 88 -8.40 -3.98 -7.48
C VAL A 88 -7.94 -3.13 -6.29
N LEU A 89 -7.54 -1.88 -6.53
CA LEU A 89 -7.10 -0.97 -5.49
C LEU A 89 -8.26 -0.08 -5.06
N GLY A 90 -8.59 -0.11 -3.77
CA GLY A 90 -9.75 0.61 -3.23
C GLY A 90 -9.69 2.14 -3.39
N ASN A 91 -8.49 2.69 -3.60
CA ASN A 91 -8.23 4.11 -3.82
C ASN A 91 -8.09 4.50 -5.31
N GLY A 92 -8.39 3.60 -6.25
CA GLY A 92 -8.17 3.83 -7.68
C GLY A 92 -9.18 3.13 -8.59
N GLN A 93 -10.48 3.22 -8.28
CA GLN A 93 -11.56 2.49 -8.97
C GLN A 93 -11.74 2.84 -10.45
N ASP A 94 -11.17 3.95 -10.95
CA ASP A 94 -11.31 4.36 -12.36
C ASP A 94 -10.38 3.60 -13.32
N GLY A 95 -9.36 2.88 -12.80
CA GLY A 95 -8.37 2.12 -13.58
C GLY A 95 -7.52 2.96 -14.55
N LYS A 96 -7.64 4.29 -14.48
CA LYS A 96 -7.02 5.23 -15.44
C LYS A 96 -5.87 6.01 -14.83
N ASN A 97 -5.89 6.21 -13.52
CA ASN A 97 -4.86 6.94 -12.79
C ASN A 97 -4.05 5.99 -11.88
N ASP A 98 -2.79 6.34 -11.60
CA ASP A 98 -2.02 5.67 -10.54
C ASP A 98 -2.89 5.71 -9.28
N ALA A 99 -3.26 4.54 -8.77
CA ALA A 99 -3.81 4.47 -7.44
C ALA A 99 -2.74 5.07 -6.51
N GLY A 100 -3.15 5.95 -5.60
CA GLY A 100 -2.24 6.47 -4.58
C GLY A 100 -1.55 5.32 -3.83
N GLN A 101 -0.71 5.65 -2.85
CA GLN A 101 0.03 4.64 -2.09
C GLN A 101 -0.85 3.47 -1.63
N PHE A 102 -0.53 2.26 -2.05
CA PHE A 102 -1.34 1.07 -1.79
C PHE A 102 -0.59 -0.06 -1.06
N ALA A 103 0.70 0.12 -0.78
CA ALA A 103 1.42 -0.76 0.12
C ALA A 103 2.61 -0.02 0.75
N MET A 104 3.33 -0.72 1.63
CA MET A 104 4.57 -0.28 2.23
C MET A 104 5.63 -1.37 2.08
N ILE A 105 6.88 -0.95 1.86
CA ILE A 105 8.07 -1.80 1.97
C ILE A 105 8.89 -1.28 3.14
N ASP A 106 9.14 -2.14 4.13
CA ASP A 106 9.83 -1.75 5.36
C ASP A 106 11.26 -1.27 5.10
N VAL A 107 12.01 -2.01 4.26
CA VAL A 107 13.42 -1.73 3.97
C VAL A 107 13.76 -2.09 2.52
N ILE A 108 14.41 -1.16 1.83
CA ILE A 108 15.00 -1.35 0.50
C ILE A 108 16.50 -1.08 0.57
N LYS A 109 17.30 -2.12 0.33
CA LYS A 109 18.77 -2.03 0.33
C LYS A 109 19.28 -1.21 -0.86
N PRO A 110 20.44 -0.56 -0.76
CA PRO A 110 21.06 0.10 -1.91
C PRO A 110 21.40 -0.92 -3.01
N GLY A 111 21.27 -0.50 -4.27
CA GLY A 111 21.48 -1.37 -5.44
C GLY A 111 20.23 -2.17 -5.81
N VAL A 112 20.44 -3.35 -6.41
CA VAL A 112 19.37 -4.27 -6.80
C VAL A 112 19.11 -5.25 -5.67
N SER A 113 17.86 -5.34 -5.20
CA SER A 113 17.48 -6.25 -4.12
C SER A 113 16.09 -6.81 -4.32
N ASP A 114 15.84 -7.99 -3.74
CA ASP A 114 14.51 -8.58 -3.68
C ASP A 114 13.76 -8.00 -2.48
N VAL A 115 12.51 -7.63 -2.71
CA VAL A 115 11.61 -7.05 -1.70
C VAL A 115 10.26 -7.74 -1.78
N SER A 116 9.56 -7.79 -0.65
CA SER A 116 8.15 -8.17 -0.60
C SER A 116 7.33 -7.07 0.07
N PHE A 117 6.06 -7.00 -0.32
CA PHE A 117 5.08 -6.12 0.31
C PHE A 117 3.70 -6.77 0.23
N ILE A 118 2.83 -6.39 1.17
CA ILE A 118 1.46 -6.88 1.24
C ILE A 118 0.51 -5.71 1.00
N PHE A 119 -0.50 -5.93 0.16
CA PHE A 119 -1.60 -4.98 -0.03
C PHE A 119 -2.95 -5.68 0.04
N VAL A 120 -4.02 -4.89 0.17
CA VAL A 120 -5.40 -5.39 0.17
C VAL A 120 -6.00 -5.17 -1.23
N ALA A 121 -6.22 -6.27 -1.94
CA ALA A 121 -6.97 -6.30 -3.19
C ALA A 121 -8.47 -6.30 -2.89
N GLN A 122 -9.23 -5.51 -3.65
CA GLN A 122 -10.69 -5.48 -3.64
C GLN A 122 -11.22 -6.10 -4.93
N GLN A 123 -12.16 -7.02 -4.81
CA GLN A 123 -12.83 -7.63 -5.95
C GLN A 123 -14.32 -7.74 -5.69
N SER A 124 -15.11 -7.82 -6.77
CA SER A 124 -16.54 -8.08 -6.63
C SER A 124 -16.79 -9.47 -6.05
N ASP A 125 -17.83 -9.56 -5.23
CA ASP A 125 -18.33 -10.82 -4.69
C ASP A 125 -19.86 -10.84 -4.77
N ASP A 126 -20.43 -12.03 -4.90
CA ASP A 126 -21.88 -12.18 -5.05
C ASP A 126 -22.60 -12.17 -3.70
N CYS A 127 -21.85 -12.07 -2.60
CA CYS A 127 -22.42 -12.05 -1.27
C CYS A 127 -23.05 -10.68 -0.97
N ILE A 128 -24.38 -10.70 -0.80
CA ILE A 128 -25.18 -9.54 -0.42
C ILE A 128 -25.58 -9.69 1.06
N PRO A 129 -25.09 -8.83 1.97
CA PRO A 129 -25.45 -8.92 3.38
C PRO A 129 -26.95 -8.65 3.57
N THR A 130 -27.63 -9.50 4.33
CA THR A 130 -29.03 -9.33 4.72
C THR A 130 -29.12 -9.01 6.21
N ARG A 131 -30.32 -8.70 6.72
CA ARG A 131 -30.54 -8.53 8.17
C ARG A 131 -30.17 -9.77 9.00
N LYS A 132 -30.10 -10.95 8.38
CA LYS A 132 -29.84 -12.24 9.05
C LYS A 132 -28.44 -12.80 8.77
N GLU A 133 -27.83 -12.42 7.65
CA GLU A 133 -26.54 -12.96 7.21
C GLU A 133 -25.56 -11.85 6.88
N LYS A 134 -24.38 -11.94 7.48
CA LYS A 134 -23.26 -11.05 7.19
C LYS A 134 -22.33 -11.73 6.20
N CYS A 135 -21.88 -10.98 5.20
CA CYS A 135 -20.87 -11.46 4.27
C CYS A 135 -19.48 -11.46 4.91
N PRO A 136 -18.66 -12.49 4.66
CA PRO A 136 -17.28 -12.48 5.09
C PRO A 136 -16.52 -11.36 4.37
N VAL A 137 -15.65 -10.65 5.09
CA VAL A 137 -14.82 -9.57 4.51
C VAL A 137 -13.91 -10.12 3.40
N GLN A 138 -13.42 -11.36 3.56
CA GLN A 138 -12.61 -12.04 2.55
C GLN A 138 -13.40 -12.52 1.33
N GLY A 139 -14.73 -12.39 1.35
CA GLY A 139 -15.62 -12.91 0.33
C GLY A 139 -15.72 -14.43 0.32
N THR A 140 -16.41 -14.94 -0.69
CA THR A 140 -16.69 -16.36 -0.88
C THR A 140 -15.91 -17.00 -2.03
N LYS A 141 -15.23 -16.18 -2.84
CA LYS A 141 -14.47 -16.59 -4.03
C LYS A 141 -12.96 -16.50 -3.78
N ASP A 142 -12.21 -17.24 -4.58
CA ASP A 142 -10.75 -17.13 -4.64
C ASP A 142 -10.32 -15.78 -5.21
N LEU A 143 -9.08 -15.37 -4.92
CA LEU A 143 -8.48 -14.18 -5.50
C LEU A 143 -8.50 -14.24 -7.04
N VAL A 144 -9.04 -13.20 -7.67
CA VAL A 144 -9.01 -13.07 -9.13
C VAL A 144 -7.57 -12.87 -9.63
N PRO A 145 -7.22 -13.35 -10.84
CA PRO A 145 -5.89 -13.14 -11.39
C PRO A 145 -5.58 -11.65 -11.54
N LEU A 146 -4.42 -11.22 -11.04
CA LEU A 146 -4.00 -9.82 -11.02
C LEU A 146 -2.93 -9.52 -12.07
N LYS A 147 -2.95 -8.28 -12.57
CA LYS A 147 -1.96 -7.69 -13.47
C LYS A 147 -1.36 -6.45 -12.81
N PHE A 148 -0.04 -6.38 -12.77
CA PHE A 148 0.71 -5.29 -12.16
C PHE A 148 1.38 -4.44 -13.25
N GLU A 149 1.23 -3.12 -13.16
CA GLU A 149 1.84 -2.18 -14.10
C GLU A 149 2.40 -0.96 -13.35
N LYS A 150 3.49 -0.40 -13.89
CA LYS A 150 4.12 0.85 -13.41
C LYS A 150 4.44 0.87 -11.91
N LEU A 151 4.81 -0.27 -11.34
CA LEU A 151 5.16 -0.36 -9.93
C LEU A 151 6.40 0.48 -9.60
N LYS A 152 6.28 1.30 -8.57
CA LYS A 152 7.37 2.11 -8.02
C LYS A 152 7.22 2.24 -6.51
N ALA A 153 8.35 2.36 -5.82
CA ALA A 153 8.39 2.73 -4.42
C ALA A 153 8.89 4.17 -4.29
N ILE A 154 8.29 4.95 -3.40
CA ILE A 154 8.68 6.33 -3.12
C ILE A 154 8.95 6.45 -1.63
N ASN A 155 10.12 6.97 -1.27
CA ASN A 155 10.40 7.40 0.09
C ASN A 155 10.11 8.89 0.24
N TYR A 156 9.17 9.23 1.11
CA TYR A 156 8.93 10.62 1.48
C TYR A 156 9.84 10.99 2.66
N PRO A 157 10.64 12.06 2.57
CA PRO A 157 11.37 12.59 3.71
C PRO A 157 10.40 12.94 4.85
N GLY A 158 10.44 12.18 5.95
CA GLY A 158 9.49 12.30 7.06
C GLY A 158 8.28 11.36 7.01
N GLY A 159 8.24 10.39 6.09
CA GLY A 159 7.26 9.29 6.11
C GLY A 159 7.31 8.47 7.41
N ASP A 160 8.47 8.42 8.05
CA ASP A 160 8.71 7.87 9.40
C ASP A 160 7.83 8.51 10.48
N ARG A 161 7.21 9.67 10.20
CA ARG A 161 6.25 10.36 11.09
C ARG A 161 4.83 9.78 11.01
N TYR A 162 4.52 8.96 10.01
CA TYR A 162 3.29 8.14 10.01
C TYR A 162 3.46 6.92 10.93
N LYS A 163 3.84 7.16 12.19
CA LYS A 163 3.66 6.17 13.24
C LYS A 163 2.17 5.97 13.48
N VAL A 164 1.80 4.78 13.94
CA VAL A 164 0.48 4.60 14.56
C VAL A 164 0.46 5.57 15.71
N TYR A 165 -0.43 6.56 15.68
CA TYR A 165 -0.64 7.43 16.82
C TYR A 165 -0.87 6.53 18.03
N ASP A 166 -0.11 6.74 19.09
CA ASP A 166 -0.27 5.96 20.32
C ASP A 166 -1.70 6.17 20.87
N GLU A 167 -2.20 5.28 21.73
CA GLU A 167 -3.54 5.42 22.32
C GLU A 167 -3.71 6.80 22.99
N CYS A 168 -2.62 7.33 23.56
CA CYS A 168 -2.55 8.67 24.15
C CYS A 168 -2.58 9.83 23.14
N GLU A 169 -2.09 9.61 21.91
CA GLU A 169 -2.13 10.60 20.85
C GLU A 169 -3.47 10.60 20.09
N GLN A 170 -4.14 9.44 20.03
CA GLN A 170 -5.50 9.33 19.47
C GLN A 170 -6.58 9.72 20.48
N ASN A 171 -6.32 9.50 21.76
CA ASN A 171 -7.22 9.79 22.86
C ASN A 171 -6.42 10.20 24.10
N GLU A 172 -6.26 11.52 24.28
CA GLU A 172 -5.57 12.13 25.42
C GLU A 172 -6.17 11.74 26.79
N PHE A 173 -7.35 11.13 26.81
CA PHE A 173 -8.06 10.68 28.01
C PHE A 173 -7.99 9.16 28.26
N ALA A 174 -7.21 8.41 27.46
CA ALA A 174 -7.03 6.98 27.66
C ALA A 174 -6.28 6.67 28.99
N GLU A 175 -6.64 5.57 29.65
CA GLU A 175 -6.12 5.20 30.96
C GLU A 175 -4.61 4.87 30.87
N GLY A 176 -3.78 5.63 31.59
CA GLY A 176 -2.31 5.47 31.56
C GLY A 176 -1.55 6.49 30.72
N CYS A 177 -2.27 7.41 30.07
CA CYS A 177 -1.69 8.55 29.36
C CYS A 177 -1.48 9.71 30.35
N ALA A 178 -0.23 10.06 30.62
CA ALA A 178 0.19 11.08 31.58
C ALA A 178 1.14 12.10 30.94
#